data_AF-A0A382ZD14-F1
#
_entry.id   AF-A0A382ZD14-F1
#
_cell.length_a   1.000
_cell.length_b   1.000
_cell.length_c   1.000
_cell.angle_alpha   90.00
_cell.angle_beta   90.00
_cell.angle_gamma   90.00
#
_symmetry.space_group_name_H-M   'P 1'
#
loop_
_entity.id
_entity.type
_entity.pdbx_description
1 polymer ?
#
loop_
_entity_poly.entity_id
_entity_poly.type
_entity_poly.pdbx_seq_one_letter_code
_entity_poly.pdbx_strand_id
1 'polypeptide(L)'
;MLASVATLKEAKIVLDQKVDIIDLKNPRLGALGALDQKVISSVVELVNNSIPTSATIGDIDPNDTRLSELIINTAKTGVNF
;
A
#
# COMPACT_ATOMS: atom_id res chain seq x y z
N MET A 1 10.72 1.72 -11.82
CA MET A 1 10.41 0.36 -11.35
C MET A 1 9.59 0.46 -10.08
N LEU A 2 8.37 -0.10 -10.12
CA LEU A 2 7.49 -0.24 -8.96
C LEU A 2 7.61 -1.68 -8.46
N ALA A 3 7.70 -1.85 -7.14
CA ALA A 3 7.76 -3.16 -6.50
C ALA A 3 6.60 -3.32 -5.52
N SER A 4 5.74 -4.32 -5.77
CA SER A 4 4.63 -4.65 -4.88
C SER A 4 5.07 -5.55 -3.73
N VAL A 5 4.71 -5.20 -2.51
CA VAL A 5 5.00 -5.95 -1.28
C VAL A 5 3.73 -6.15 -0.46
N ALA A 6 3.64 -7.28 0.23
CA ALA A 6 2.52 -7.65 1.09
C ALA A 6 2.86 -7.58 2.58
N THR A 7 4.13 -7.41 2.94
CA THR A 7 4.57 -7.39 4.34
C THR A 7 5.65 -6.33 4.60
N LEU A 8 5.77 -5.91 5.87
CA LEU A 8 6.85 -5.02 6.32
C LEU A 8 8.25 -5.61 6.05
N LYS A 9 8.39 -6.94 6.13
CA LYS A 9 9.66 -7.63 5.85
C LYS A 9 10.06 -7.51 4.39
N GLU A 10 9.11 -7.71 3.47
CA GLU A 10 9.33 -7.52 2.04
C GLU A 10 9.64 -6.05 1.72
N ALA A 11 8.90 -5.11 2.31
CA ALA A 11 9.16 -3.68 2.16
C ALA A 11 10.61 -3.33 2.55
N LYS A 12 11.12 -3.88 3.66
CA LYS A 12 12.50 -3.68 4.08
C LYS A 12 13.51 -4.21 3.06
N ILE A 13 13.28 -5.41 2.51
CA ILE A 13 14.16 -6.00 1.49
C ILE A 13 14.20 -5.12 0.24
N VAL A 14 13.02 -4.65 -0.19
CA VAL A 14 12.84 -3.85 -1.40
C VAL A 14 13.39 -2.44 -1.24
N LEU A 15 13.27 -1.83 -0.06
CA LEU A 15 13.80 -0.50 0.22
C LEU A 15 15.33 -0.45 0.11
N ASP A 16 16.02 -1.55 0.44
CA ASP A 16 17.47 -1.68 0.24
C ASP A 16 17.85 -1.86 -1.24
N GLN A 17 16.87 -2.01 -2.15
CA GLN A 17 17.07 -2.04 -3.59
C GLN A 17 16.71 -0.68 -4.20
N LYS A 18 17.27 -0.37 -5.38
CA LYS A 18 17.00 0.88 -6.12
C LYS A 18 15.61 0.87 -6.79
N VAL A 19 14.56 0.75 -6.00
CA VAL A 19 13.17 0.84 -6.49
C VAL A 19 12.69 2.29 -6.46
N ASP A 20 11.81 2.64 -7.38
CA ASP A 20 11.29 4.01 -7.48
C ASP A 20 10.01 4.20 -6.66
N ILE A 21 9.20 3.14 -6.51
CA ILE A 21 7.94 3.14 -5.73
C ILE A 21 7.77 1.79 -5.04
N ILE A 22 7.35 1.83 -3.77
CA ILE A 22 6.87 0.65 -3.04
C ILE A 22 5.34 0.63 -3.08
N ASP A 23 4.78 -0.41 -3.69
CA ASP A 23 3.33 -0.62 -3.81
C ASP A 23 2.85 -1.64 -2.78
N LEU A 24 1.78 -1.30 -2.06
CA LEU A 24 1.27 -2.04 -0.91
C LEU A 24 -0.03 -2.74 -1.29
N LYS A 25 0.06 -4.06 -1.48
CA LYS A 25 -1.10 -4.89 -1.84
C LYS A 25 -1.00 -6.32 -1.33
N ASN A 26 -2.16 -6.95 -1.21
CA ASN A 26 -2.35 -8.31 -0.76
C ASN A 26 -2.85 -9.19 -1.90
N PRO A 27 -1.97 -9.90 -2.62
CA PRO A 27 -2.37 -10.75 -3.74
C PRO A 27 -3.29 -11.91 -3.32
N ARG A 28 -3.36 -12.25 -2.02
CA ARG A 28 -4.27 -13.29 -1.51
C ARG A 28 -5.73 -12.84 -1.48
N LEU A 29 -5.98 -11.54 -1.57
CA LEU A 29 -7.33 -10.95 -1.60
C LEU A 29 -7.72 -10.48 -3.01
N GLY A 30 -6.93 -10.86 -4.03
CA GLY A 30 -7.17 -10.53 -5.43
C GLY A 30 -6.06 -9.67 -6.04
N ALA A 31 -6.26 -9.19 -7.27
CA ALA A 31 -5.23 -8.50 -8.05
C ALA A 31 -4.81 -7.16 -7.42
N LEU A 32 -5.78 -6.44 -6.82
CA LEU A 32 -5.60 -5.18 -6.09
C LEU A 32 -6.05 -5.30 -4.63
N GLY A 33 -5.94 -6.48 -4.04
CA GLY A 33 -6.35 -6.72 -2.66
C GLY A 33 -5.68 -5.76 -1.66
N ALA A 34 -6.45 -5.16 -0.75
CA ALA A 34 -5.90 -4.25 0.26
C ALA A 34 -5.10 -4.96 1.36
N LEU A 35 -4.09 -4.27 1.89
CA LEU A 35 -3.45 -4.64 3.15
C LEU A 35 -4.20 -4.03 4.35
N ASP A 36 -3.96 -4.58 5.53
CA ASP A 36 -4.42 -3.97 6.78
C ASP A 36 -3.76 -2.58 6.96
N GLN A 37 -4.54 -1.59 7.40
CA GLN A 37 -4.07 -0.21 7.58
C GLN A 37 -2.85 -0.11 8.49
N LYS A 38 -2.73 -0.97 9.51
CA LYS A 38 -1.55 -0.99 10.39
C LYS A 38 -0.29 -1.40 9.63
N VAL A 39 -0.41 -2.37 8.72
CA VAL A 39 0.72 -2.77 7.87
C VAL A 39 1.11 -1.63 6.94
N ILE A 40 0.13 -0.98 6.32
CA ILE A 40 0.37 0.18 5.45
C ILE A 40 1.10 1.28 6.23
N SER A 41 0.58 1.69 7.39
CA SER A 41 1.22 2.69 8.25
C SER A 41 2.63 2.29 8.68
N SER A 42 2.85 1.04 9.08
CA SER A 42 4.20 0.56 9.44
C SER A 42 5.18 0.64 8.27
N VAL A 43 4.73 0.38 7.04
CA VAL A 43 5.60 0.51 5.85
C VAL A 43 5.83 1.98 5.51
N VAL A 44 4.81 2.84 5.58
CA VAL A 44 4.97 4.29 5.38
C VAL A 44 5.98 4.86 6.38
N GLU A 45 5.88 4.49 7.67
CA GLU A 45 6.84 4.87 8.70
C GLU A 45 8.26 4.33 8.42
N LEU A 46 8.39 3.09 7.95
CA LEU A 46 9.68 2.49 7.57
C LEU A 46 10.34 3.24 6.40
N VAL A 47 9.56 3.57 5.37
CA VAL A 47 10.04 4.26 4.17
C VAL A 47 10.36 5.73 4.48
N ASN A 48 9.63 6.34 5.41
CA ASN A 48 9.90 7.68 5.93
C ASN A 48 10.13 8.73 4.82
N ASN A 49 9.27 8.70 3.78
CA ASN A 49 9.33 9.59 2.62
C ASN A 49 10.65 9.54 1.81
N SER A 50 11.48 8.50 1.96
CA SER A 50 12.70 8.36 1.13
C SER A 50 12.38 8.11 -0.34
N ILE A 51 11.28 7.39 -0.59
CA ILE A 51 10.66 7.15 -1.90
C ILE A 51 9.13 7.10 -1.73
N PRO A 52 8.34 7.30 -2.80
CA PRO A 52 6.89 7.20 -2.72
C PRO A 52 6.40 5.80 -2.36
N THR A 53 5.29 5.78 -1.62
CA THR A 53 4.50 4.58 -1.33
C THR A 53 3.15 4.66 -2.03
N SER A 54 2.64 3.52 -2.51
CA SER A 54 1.28 3.37 -3.04
C SER A 54 0.54 2.29 -2.27
N ALA A 55 -0.78 2.39 -2.10
CA ALA A 55 -1.58 1.33 -1.50
C ALA A 55 -2.89 1.12 -2.24
N THR A 56 -3.20 -0.16 -2.46
CA THR A 56 -4.50 -0.55 -3.03
C THR A 56 -5.59 -0.55 -1.95
N ILE A 57 -6.81 -0.18 -2.35
CA ILE A 57 -8.00 -0.18 -1.47
C ILE A 57 -8.82 -1.47 -1.57
N GLY A 58 -8.40 -2.44 -2.39
CA GLY A 58 -9.11 -3.69 -2.66
C GLY A 58 -9.60 -3.78 -4.10
N ASP A 59 -9.96 -4.98 -4.53
CA ASP A 59 -10.77 -5.21 -5.73
C ASP A 59 -12.23 -4.89 -5.40
N ILE A 60 -12.63 -3.64 -5.66
CA ILE A 60 -13.93 -3.09 -5.25
C ILE A 60 -14.77 -2.71 -6.47
N ASP A 61 -16.08 -2.97 -6.39
CA ASP A 61 -17.02 -2.51 -7.40
C ASP A 61 -17.02 -0.98 -7.47
N PRO A 62 -16.94 -0.36 -8.67
CA PRO A 62 -16.97 1.10 -8.80
C PRO A 62 -18.17 1.80 -8.15
N ASN A 63 -19.28 1.09 -7.93
CA ASN A 63 -20.49 1.61 -7.28
C ASN A 63 -20.62 1.21 -5.80
N ASP A 64 -19.59 0.61 -5.20
CA ASP A 64 -19.61 0.28 -3.78
C ASP A 64 -19.72 1.57 -2.95
N THR A 65 -20.73 1.63 -2.08
CA THR A 65 -21.03 2.81 -1.26
C THR A 65 -19.91 3.13 -0.26
N ARG A 66 -19.01 2.18 0.01
CA ARG A 66 -17.86 2.33 0.92
C ARG A 66 -16.62 2.88 0.23
N LEU A 67 -16.63 3.06 -1.09
CA LEU A 67 -15.44 3.44 -1.87
C LEU A 67 -14.75 4.69 -1.30
N SER A 68 -15.52 5.75 -1.04
CA SER A 68 -15.00 7.00 -0.45
C SER A 68 -14.39 6.79 0.93
N GLU A 69 -15.03 5.99 1.78
CA GLU A 69 -14.52 5.69 3.12
C GLU A 69 -13.19 4.93 3.04
N LEU A 70 -13.09 3.94 2.16
CA LEU A 70 -11.89 3.12 1.99
C LEU A 70 -10.71 3.94 1.44
N ILE A 71 -10.98 4.83 0.48
CA ILE A 71 -9.98 5.78 -0.03
C ILE A 71 -9.49 6.70 1.09
N ILE A 72 -10.41 7.34 1.83
CA ILE A 72 -10.06 8.27 2.91
C ILE A 72 -9.27 7.57 4.01
N ASN A 73 -9.69 6.36 4.41
CA ASN A 73 -9.01 5.62 5.46
C ASN A 73 -7.61 5.14 5.03
N THR A 74 -7.44 4.78 3.75
CA THR A 74 -6.12 4.44 3.21
C THR A 74 -5.23 5.68 3.11
N ALA A 75 -5.75 6.82 2.64
CA ALA A 75 -5.00 8.07 2.59
C ALA A 75 -4.51 8.53 3.99
N LYS A 76 -5.29 8.30 5.04
CA LYS A 76 -4.92 8.62 6.43
C LYS A 76 -3.71 7.85 6.95
N THR A 77 -3.29 6.75 6.32
CA THR A 77 -2.07 6.04 6.70
C THR A 77 -0.81 6.79 6.28
N GLY A 78 -0.94 7.85 5.48
CA GLY A 78 0.18 8.65 4.96
C GLY A 78 0.75 8.14 3.64
N VAL A 79 0.06 7.24 2.95
CA VAL A 79 0.46 6.77 1.62
C VAL A 79 0.38 7.89 0.59
N ASN A 80 1.21 7.83 -0.47
CA ASN A 80 1.25 8.88 -1.49
C ASN A 80 0.28 8.64 -2.66
N PHE A 81 -0.02 7.38 -2.97
CA PHE A 81 -0.88 6.95 -4.08
C PHE A 81 -1.90 5.91 -3.64
#